data_AF-A0A6L9ZQ52-F1
#
_entry.id   AF-A0A6L9ZQ52-F1
#
_cell.length_a   1.000
_cell.length_b   1.000
_cell.length_c   1.000
_cell.angle_alpha   90.00
_cell.angle_beta   90.00
_cell.angle_gamma   90.00
#
_symmetry.space_group_name_H-M   'P 1'
#
loop_
_entity.id
_entity.type
_entity.pdbx_description
1 polymer ?
#
loop_
_entity_poly.entity_id
_entity_poly.type
_entity_poly.pdbx_seq_one_letter_code
_entity_poly.pdbx_strand_id
1 'polypeptide(L)'
;MINYSVKIAVELKSFSGASPMNDLENAVGQYIVYHDVLKKTNPERILYLAVDEEAFEGIFSEPIGQLMLENHRLNLVAFHKLEEVIIEWIPSVNINK
;
A
#
# COMPACT_ATOMS: atom_id res chain seq x y z
N MET A 1 14.82 -27.50 -5.71
CA MET A 1 14.78 -26.03 -5.61
C MET A 1 13.50 -25.66 -4.90
N ILE A 2 13.57 -24.99 -3.75
CA ILE A 2 12.38 -24.49 -3.07
C ILE A 2 12.07 -23.13 -3.70
N ASN A 3 10.98 -23.04 -4.47
CA ASN A 3 10.45 -21.76 -4.92
C ASN A 3 9.69 -21.13 -3.76
N TYR A 4 10.23 -20.09 -3.15
CA TYR A 4 9.48 -19.27 -2.20
C TYR A 4 8.49 -18.40 -2.97
N SER A 5 7.19 -18.65 -2.79
CA SER A 5 6.12 -17.79 -3.32
C SER A 5 5.65 -16.83 -2.23
N VAL A 6 5.80 -15.52 -2.45
CA VAL A 6 5.20 -14.50 -1.58
C VAL A 6 3.74 -14.32 -1.99
N LYS A 7 2.82 -14.40 -1.02
CA LYS A 7 1.40 -14.08 -1.25
C LYS A 7 1.11 -12.67 -0.77
N ILE A 8 0.41 -11.91 -1.58
CA ILE A 8 -0.03 -10.56 -1.23
C ILE A 8 -1.56 -10.43 -1.32
N ALA A 9 -2.07 -9.40 -0.66
CA ALA A 9 -3.37 -8.80 -0.89
C ALA A 9 -3.14 -7.34 -1.24
N VAL A 10 -3.90 -6.80 -2.20
CA VAL A 10 -3.72 -5.43 -2.67
C VAL A 10 -5.07 -4.72 -2.60
N GLU A 11 -5.15 -3.68 -1.79
CA GLU A 11 -6.29 -2.78 -1.70
C GLU A 11 -6.05 -1.56 -2.61
N LEU A 12 -6.88 -1.37 -3.64
CA LEU A 12 -6.71 -0.30 -4.62
C LEU A 12 -7.43 0.98 -4.16
N LYS A 13 -6.73 2.13 -4.19
CA LYS A 13 -7.29 3.46 -3.90
C LYS A 13 -6.86 4.50 -4.94
N SER A 14 -7.81 5.30 -5.41
CA SER A 14 -7.59 6.32 -6.44
C SER A 14 -7.24 7.71 -5.90
N PHE A 15 -7.43 7.98 -4.59
CA PHE A 15 -7.21 9.29 -3.95
C PHE A 15 -7.83 10.48 -4.73
N SER A 16 -8.94 10.22 -5.40
CA SER A 16 -9.61 11.16 -6.31
C SER A 16 -10.70 11.98 -5.63
N GLY A 17 -10.79 11.93 -4.30
CA GLY A 17 -11.72 12.70 -3.50
C GLY A 17 -11.36 14.18 -3.45
N ALA A 18 -12.29 14.99 -2.95
CA ALA A 18 -12.08 16.44 -2.83
C ALA A 18 -11.01 16.83 -1.78
N SER A 19 -10.58 15.88 -0.93
CA SER A 19 -9.58 16.09 0.11
C SER A 19 -8.68 14.87 0.22
N PRO A 20 -7.40 14.96 -0.19
CA PRO A 20 -6.43 13.89 -0.04
C PRO A 20 -6.24 13.43 1.41
N MET A 21 -6.41 14.35 2.38
CA MET A 21 -6.34 14.02 3.81
C MET A 21 -7.50 13.11 4.23
N ASN A 22 -8.73 13.43 3.84
CA ASN A 22 -9.88 12.60 4.14
C ASN A 22 -9.76 11.22 3.46
N ASP A 23 -9.23 11.17 2.23
CA ASP A 23 -8.98 9.92 1.53
C ASP A 23 -7.91 9.08 2.25
N LEU A 24 -6.86 9.72 2.77
CA LEU A 24 -5.83 9.07 3.59
C LEU A 24 -6.41 8.49 4.88
N GLU A 25 -7.20 9.26 5.64
CA GLU A 25 -7.86 8.78 6.87
C GLU A 25 -8.75 7.56 6.59
N ASN A 26 -9.53 7.61 5.51
CA ASN A 26 -10.38 6.50 5.09
C ASN A 26 -9.57 5.28 4.65
N ALA A 27 -8.49 5.48 3.89
CA ALA A 27 -7.60 4.42 3.46
C ALA A 27 -6.92 3.73 4.66
N VAL A 28 -6.42 4.50 5.62
CA VAL A 28 -5.82 3.98 6.86
C VAL A 28 -6.84 3.16 7.66
N GLY A 29 -8.06 3.68 7.85
CA GLY A 29 -9.12 2.97 8.57
C GLY A 29 -9.44 1.62 7.93
N GLN A 30 -9.65 1.59 6.61
CA GLN A 30 -9.95 0.36 5.88
C GLN A 30 -8.77 -0.62 5.88
N TYR A 31 -7.55 -0.11 5.70
CA TYR A 31 -6.34 -0.92 5.71
C TYR A 31 -6.18 -1.66 7.04
N ILE A 32 -6.38 -0.99 8.18
CA ILE A 32 -6.30 -1.62 9.51
C ILE A 32 -7.33 -2.74 9.65
N VAL A 33 -8.58 -2.51 9.23
CA VAL A 33 -9.64 -3.52 9.30
C VAL A 33 -9.27 -4.76 8.48
N TYR A 34 -8.84 -4.59 7.23
CA TYR A 34 -8.47 -5.73 6.38
C TYR A 34 -7.19 -6.42 6.83
N HIS A 35 -6.21 -5.67 7.33
CA HIS A 35 -5.00 -6.21 7.91
C HIS A 35 -5.32 -7.16 9.08
N ASP A 36 -6.20 -6.76 10.00
CA ASP A 36 -6.55 -7.58 11.16
C ASP A 36 -7.33 -8.84 10.77
N VAL A 37 -8.21 -8.74 9.77
CA VAL A 37 -8.90 -9.89 9.20
C VAL A 37 -7.90 -10.86 8.57
N LEU A 38 -7.01 -10.37 7.69
CA LEU A 38 -5.98 -11.20 7.03
C LEU A 38 -5.04 -11.84 8.03
N LYS A 39 -4.62 -11.12 9.06
CA LYS A 39 -3.78 -11.67 10.15
C LYS A 39 -4.44 -12.87 10.83
N LYS A 40 -5.78 -12.92 10.87
CA LYS A 40 -6.53 -14.04 11.45
C LYS A 40 -6.81 -15.17 10.46
N THR A 41 -7.12 -14.85 9.19
CA THR A 41 -7.62 -15.82 8.21
C THR A 41 -6.55 -16.31 7.24
N ASN A 42 -5.59 -15.46 6.89
CA ASN A 42 -4.54 -15.68 5.89
C ASN A 42 -3.23 -15.00 6.30
N PRO A 43 -2.63 -15.39 7.44
CA PRO A 43 -1.50 -14.70 8.04
C PRO A 43 -0.24 -14.68 7.16
N GLU A 44 -0.17 -15.51 6.11
CA GLU A 44 0.93 -15.52 5.15
C GLU A 44 0.82 -14.41 4.09
N ARG A 45 -0.33 -13.71 4.00
CA ARG A 45 -0.54 -12.65 3.02
C ARG A 45 -0.12 -11.30 3.57
N ILE A 46 0.73 -10.62 2.81
CA ILE A 46 1.11 -9.23 3.10
C ILE A 46 0.09 -8.32 2.41
N LEU A 47 -0.57 -7.45 3.18
CA LEU A 47 -1.46 -6.43 2.63
C LEU A 47 -0.63 -5.24 2.11
N TYR A 48 -0.99 -4.73 0.94
CA TYR A 48 -0.47 -3.50 0.35
C TYR A 48 -1.63 -2.59 -0.04
N LEU A 49 -1.46 -1.29 0.13
CA LEU A 49 -2.30 -0.26 -0.44
C LEU A 49 -1.72 0.12 -1.80
N ALA A 50 -2.48 -0.09 -2.88
CA ALA A 50 -2.09 0.33 -4.21
C ALA A 50 -2.64 1.72 -4.52
N VAL A 51 -1.74 2.61 -4.94
CA VAL A 51 -2.04 3.98 -5.30
C VAL A 51 -1.36 4.33 -6.60
N ASP A 52 -1.97 5.23 -7.36
CA ASP A 52 -1.33 5.74 -8.57
C ASP A 52 -0.20 6.72 -8.25
N GLU A 53 0.60 7.03 -9.27
CA GLU A 53 1.72 7.97 -9.21
C GLU A 53 1.33 9.35 -8.64
N GLU A 54 0.16 9.88 -8.99
CA GLU A 54 -0.29 11.20 -8.51
C GLU A 54 -0.51 11.20 -6.99
N ALA A 55 -1.14 10.15 -6.46
CA ALA A 55 -1.29 9.97 -5.03
C ALA A 55 0.07 9.74 -4.33
N PHE A 56 0.95 8.97 -4.97
CA PHE A 56 2.28 8.63 -4.46
C PHE A 56 3.17 9.88 -4.32
N GLU A 57 3.25 10.69 -5.37
CA GLU A 57 4.00 11.94 -5.40
C GLU A 57 3.28 13.08 -4.64
N GLY A 58 1.97 12.95 -4.44
CA GLY A 58 1.15 13.87 -3.66
C GLY A 58 1.15 13.57 -2.16
N ILE A 59 0.02 13.12 -1.62
CA ILE A 59 -0.17 12.99 -0.16
C ILE A 59 0.83 12.05 0.52
N PHE A 60 1.41 11.09 -0.21
CA PHE A 60 2.41 10.19 0.32
C PHE A 60 3.83 10.76 0.33
N SER A 61 4.13 11.83 -0.42
CA SER A 61 5.41 12.56 -0.30
C SER A 61 5.39 13.60 0.83
N GLU A 62 4.20 14.00 1.27
CA GLU A 62 3.99 14.93 2.39
C GLU A 62 4.36 14.29 3.75
N PRO A 63 4.72 15.09 4.78
CA PRO A 63 5.14 14.57 6.08
C PRO A 63 4.15 13.61 6.74
N ILE A 64 2.84 13.82 6.54
CA ILE A 64 1.81 12.95 7.10
C ILE A 64 1.78 11.57 6.43
N GLY A 65 1.94 11.53 5.11
CA GLY A 65 1.99 10.28 4.35
C GLY A 65 3.26 9.51 4.65
N GLN A 66 4.41 10.19 4.66
CA GLN A 66 5.69 9.62 5.07
C GLN A 66 5.62 9.06 6.49
N LEU A 67 5.00 9.78 7.43
CA LEU A 67 4.80 9.29 8.80
C LEU A 67 3.99 7.99 8.86
N MET A 68 3.01 7.78 7.98
CA MET A 68 2.27 6.52 7.90
C MET A 68 3.16 5.37 7.41
N LEU A 69 4.01 5.63 6.41
CA LEU A 69 4.93 4.65 5.84
C LEU A 69 6.05 4.28 6.82
N GLU A 70 6.70 5.28 7.42
CA GLU A 70 7.80 5.11 8.39
C GLU A 70 7.35 4.36 9.65
N ASN A 71 6.13 4.63 10.12
CA ASN A 71 5.54 3.91 11.25
C ASN A 71 4.98 2.53 10.87
N HIS A 72 5.19 2.08 9.63
CA HIS A 72 4.70 0.82 9.10
C HIS A 72 3.18 0.65 9.27
N ARG A 73 2.44 1.77 9.21
CA ARG A 73 0.97 1.74 9.26
C ARG A 73 0.38 1.26 7.94
N LEU A 74 1.08 1.53 6.85
CA LEU A 74 0.72 1.13 5.50
C LEU A 74 1.94 0.51 4.83
N ASN A 75 1.75 -0.62 4.14
CA ASN A 75 2.61 -0.98 3.03
C ASN A 75 1.98 -0.40 1.77
N LEU A 76 2.78 0.18 0.89
CA LEU A 76 2.36 0.88 -0.32
C LEU A 76 2.91 0.20 -1.57
N VAL A 77 2.12 0.18 -2.64
CA VAL A 77 2.61 -0.09 -3.99
C VAL A 77 2.14 1.03 -4.90
N ALA A 78 3.09 1.77 -5.47
CA ALA A 78 2.82 2.85 -6.40
C ALA A 78 2.82 2.31 -7.83
N PHE A 79 1.91 2.78 -8.68
CA PHE A 79 1.84 2.36 -10.09
C PHE A 79 1.53 3.52 -11.03
N HIS A 80 2.01 3.43 -12.26
CA HIS A 80 1.68 4.39 -13.31
C HIS A 80 0.42 3.93 -14.05
N LYS A 81 -0.65 4.76 -14.04
CA LYS A 81 -1.96 4.40 -14.61
C LYS A 81 -1.93 4.08 -16.10
N LEU A 82 -1.21 4.87 -16.90
CA LEU A 82 -1.23 4.73 -18.37
C LEU A 82 -0.29 3.63 -18.88
N GLU A 83 0.93 3.56 -18.33
CA GLU A 83 1.91 2.53 -18.66
C GLU A 83 1.61 1.17 -18.02
N GLU A 84 0.70 1.11 -17.06
CA GLU A 84 0.32 -0.12 -16.33
C GLU A 84 1.52 -0.83 -15.66
N VAL A 85 2.50 -0.04 -15.22
CA VAL A 85 3.72 -0.53 -14.55
C VAL A 85 3.72 -0.17 -13.07
N ILE A 86 4.35 -1.03 -12.27
CA ILE A 86 4.63 -0.75 -10.85
C ILE A 86 5.86 0.15 -10.78
N ILE A 87 5.73 1.26 -10.06
CA ILE A 87 6.80 2.23 -9.83
C ILE A 87 7.63 1.79 -8.62
N GLU A 88 6.97 1.54 -7.48
CA GLU A 88 7.67 1.28 -6.23
C GLU A 88 6.86 0.41 -5.26
N TRP A 89 7.57 -0.37 -4.44
CA TRP A 89 7.02 -1.09 -3.30
C TRP A 89 7.64 -0.54 -2.02
N ILE A 90 6.80 -0.23 -1.03
CA ILE A 90 7.21 0.26 0.30
C ILE A 90 6.53 -0.59 1.37
N PRO A 91 7.28 -1.28 2.25
CA PRO A 91 8.71 -1.53 2.13
C PRO A 91 8.99 -2.36 0.85
N SER A 92 10.21 -2.21 0.32
CA SER A 92 10.62 -2.97 -0.87
C SER A 92 10.46 -4.46 -0.63
N VAL A 93 9.80 -5.15 -1.56
CA VAL A 93 9.68 -6.61 -1.50
C VAL A 93 11.07 -7.20 -1.71
N ASN A 94 11.66 -7.78 -0.65
CA ASN A 94 12.91 -8.52 -0.77
C ASN A 94 12.62 -9.85 -1.49
N ILE A 95 12.76 -9.84 -2.83
CA ILE A 95 12.60 -11.06 -3.65
C ILE A 95 13.82 -11.99 -3.54
N ASN A 96 14.89 -11.58 -2.82
CA ASN A 96 16.11 -12.36 -2.65
C ASN A 96 16.51 -12.50 -1.16
N LYS A 97 16.05 -13.54 -0.48
CA LYS A 97 16.74 -14.15 0.67
C LYS A 97 16.43 -15.63 0.77
#